data_AF-A0A839SGQ2-F1
#
_entry.id   AF-A0A839SGQ2-F1
#
_cell.length_a   1.000
_cell.length_b   1.000
_cell.length_c   1.000
_cell.angle_alpha   90.00
_cell.angle_beta   90.00
_cell.angle_gamma   90.00
#
_symmetry.space_group_name_H-M   'P 1'
#
loop_
_entity.id
_entity.type
_entity.pdbx_description
1 polymer ?
#
loop_
_entity_poly.entity_id
_entity_poly.type
_entity_poly.pdbx_seq_one_letter_code
_entity_poly.pdbx_strand_id
1 'polypeptide(L)'
;MSTNSQHTETIIQYLDGELSGAELKQFEELLAADNAVQQELENLKLAQQAVRSYGIKAQVASLHHEMMEELKTEPKASANKLYPFIRASLKIAASLFLAMSAVGIYQYATVSPAQLYNQNYRPYTTSISRGATEGSALEKAYAAGQPAKVISLFEKETTTADNKTNFLAAQSYLATQNVGKAISLFNKILNNADGAYKDDAEYYLALSYIENKQPGQALVIMNKIHQDKDHPYNDRVSFWTIFKLKLLILKNGGK
;
A
#
# COMPACT_ATOMS: atom_id res chain seq x y z
N MET A 1 -90.79 -25.24 6.06
CA MET A 1 -89.36 -24.96 5.79
C MET A 1 -89.16 -23.48 6.07
N SER A 2 -88.35 -23.14 7.08
CA SER A 2 -88.23 -21.77 7.59
C SER A 2 -87.52 -20.85 6.59
N THR A 3 -88.07 -19.65 6.39
CA THR A 3 -87.51 -18.52 5.61
C THR A 3 -86.02 -18.31 5.78
N ASN A 4 -85.48 -18.61 6.98
CA ASN A 4 -84.05 -18.51 7.27
C ASN A 4 -83.15 -19.34 6.32
N SER A 5 -83.61 -20.52 5.88
CA SER A 5 -82.84 -21.39 4.96
C SER A 5 -82.79 -20.85 3.53
N GLN A 6 -83.82 -20.12 3.08
CA GLN A 6 -83.84 -19.54 1.74
C GLN A 6 -82.92 -18.32 1.65
N HIS A 7 -82.85 -17.51 2.70
CA HIS A 7 -81.95 -16.35 2.75
C HIS A 7 -80.47 -16.77 2.71
N THR A 8 -80.08 -17.84 3.42
CA THR A 8 -78.71 -18.37 3.40
C THR A 8 -78.29 -18.80 1.99
N GLU A 9 -79.16 -19.47 1.23
CA GLU A 9 -78.86 -19.93 -0.13
C GLU A 9 -78.65 -18.75 -1.09
N THR A 10 -79.50 -17.73 -1.02
CA THR A 10 -79.34 -16.50 -1.81
C THR A 10 -78.08 -15.73 -1.43
N ILE A 11 -77.72 -15.70 -0.14
CA ILE A 11 -76.46 -15.09 0.32
C ILE A 11 -75.25 -15.83 -0.26
N ILE A 12 -75.27 -17.16 -0.30
CA ILE A 12 -74.17 -17.96 -0.88
C ILE A 12 -74.04 -17.68 -2.38
N GLN A 13 -75.15 -17.70 -3.13
CA GLN A 13 -75.16 -17.37 -4.56
C GLN A 13 -74.64 -15.95 -4.83
N TYR A 14 -74.95 -14.99 -3.94
CA TYR A 14 -74.39 -13.64 -4.01
C TYR A 14 -72.88 -13.62 -3.79
N LEU A 15 -72.36 -14.37 -2.80
CA LEU A 15 -70.93 -14.46 -2.50
C LEU A 15 -70.12 -15.17 -3.59
N ASP A 16 -70.74 -16.10 -4.28
CA ASP A 16 -70.15 -16.85 -5.40
C ASP A 16 -70.32 -16.11 -6.75
N GLY A 17 -71.09 -15.01 -6.78
CA GLY A 17 -71.28 -14.16 -7.96
C GLY A 17 -72.28 -14.71 -8.98
N GLU A 18 -73.17 -15.60 -8.55
CA GLU A 18 -74.14 -16.30 -9.40
C GLU A 18 -75.46 -15.53 -9.59
N LEU A 19 -75.77 -14.57 -8.70
CA LEU A 19 -76.94 -13.70 -8.84
C LEU A 19 -76.76 -12.66 -9.96
N SER A 20 -77.79 -12.50 -10.80
CA SER A 20 -77.76 -11.51 -11.90
C SER A 20 -79.14 -10.90 -12.20
N GLY A 21 -79.15 -9.80 -12.95
CA GLY A 21 -80.38 -9.20 -13.45
C GLY A 21 -81.34 -8.72 -12.35
N ALA A 22 -82.59 -9.20 -12.39
CA ALA A 22 -83.64 -8.79 -11.46
C ALA A 22 -83.46 -9.38 -10.05
N GLU A 23 -82.89 -10.57 -9.95
CA GLU A 23 -82.70 -11.30 -8.68
C GLU A 23 -81.63 -10.64 -7.82
N LEU A 24 -80.54 -10.15 -8.44
CA LEU A 24 -79.51 -9.38 -7.76
C LEU A 24 -80.08 -8.09 -7.14
N LYS A 25 -80.89 -7.34 -7.90
CA LYS A 25 -81.51 -6.11 -7.41
C LYS A 25 -82.45 -6.36 -6.23
N GLN A 26 -83.27 -7.41 -6.31
CA GLN A 26 -84.17 -7.80 -5.23
C GLN A 26 -83.41 -8.20 -3.96
N PHE A 27 -82.30 -8.91 -4.11
CA PHE A 27 -81.44 -9.27 -2.99
C PHE A 27 -80.72 -8.06 -2.38
N GLU A 28 -80.23 -7.12 -3.19
CA GLU A 28 -79.62 -5.87 -2.71
C GLU A 28 -80.60 -5.00 -1.94
N GLU A 29 -81.86 -4.91 -2.40
CA GLU A 29 -82.94 -4.23 -1.68
C GLU A 29 -83.25 -4.91 -0.35
N LEU A 30 -83.32 -6.24 -0.33
CA LEU A 30 -83.51 -7.03 0.89
C LEU A 30 -82.34 -6.84 1.87
N LEU A 31 -81.11 -6.85 1.37
CA LEU A 31 -79.89 -6.63 2.15
C LEU A 31 -79.87 -5.21 2.74
N ALA A 32 -80.38 -4.20 2.03
CA ALA A 32 -80.49 -2.84 2.55
C ALA A 32 -81.58 -2.70 3.63
N ALA A 33 -82.63 -3.52 3.57
CA ALA A 33 -83.79 -3.43 4.45
C ALA A 33 -83.68 -4.28 5.73
N ASP A 34 -82.97 -5.41 5.70
CA ASP A 34 -82.95 -6.40 6.79
C ASP A 34 -81.56 -6.58 7.43
N ASN A 35 -81.44 -6.17 8.70
CA ASN A 35 -80.21 -6.32 9.48
C ASN A 35 -79.81 -7.79 9.72
N ALA A 36 -80.78 -8.72 9.79
CA ALA A 36 -80.46 -10.14 9.99
C ALA A 36 -79.77 -10.73 8.76
N VAL A 37 -80.20 -10.32 7.56
CA VAL A 37 -79.57 -10.72 6.29
C VAL A 37 -78.17 -10.13 6.16
N GLN A 38 -77.96 -8.88 6.61
CA GLN A 38 -76.62 -8.27 6.66
C GLN A 38 -75.67 -9.04 7.58
N GLN A 39 -76.12 -9.39 8.78
CA GLN A 39 -75.30 -10.12 9.75
C GLN A 39 -74.97 -11.53 9.27
N GLU A 40 -75.91 -12.22 8.63
CA GLU A 40 -75.69 -13.55 8.05
C GLU A 40 -74.68 -13.51 6.89
N LEU A 41 -74.75 -12.47 6.03
CA LEU A 41 -73.76 -12.22 4.98
C LEU A 41 -72.35 -12.01 5.55
N GLU A 42 -72.21 -11.22 6.63
CA GLU A 42 -70.91 -11.01 7.28
C GLU A 42 -70.35 -12.30 7.89
N ASN A 43 -71.18 -13.09 8.57
CA ASN A 43 -70.79 -14.37 9.14
C ASN A 43 -70.27 -15.34 8.06
N LEU A 44 -70.98 -15.44 6.94
CA LEU A 44 -70.59 -16.33 5.83
C LEU A 44 -69.34 -15.84 5.12
N LYS A 45 -69.16 -14.53 4.94
CA LYS A 45 -67.90 -13.95 4.44
C LYS A 45 -66.73 -14.30 5.33
N LEU A 46 -66.88 -14.16 6.65
CA LEU A 46 -65.82 -14.48 7.61
C LEU A 46 -65.47 -15.96 7.60
N ALA A 47 -66.47 -16.84 7.53
CA ALA A 47 -66.26 -18.28 7.38
C ALA A 47 -65.52 -18.62 6.07
N GLN A 48 -65.92 -18.03 4.93
CA GLN A 48 -65.26 -18.22 3.64
C GLN A 48 -63.80 -17.76 3.68
N GLN A 49 -63.51 -16.61 4.30
CA GLN A 49 -62.15 -16.11 4.48
C GLN A 49 -61.31 -17.02 5.39
N ALA A 50 -61.89 -17.54 6.47
CA ALA A 50 -61.21 -18.48 7.36
C ALA A 50 -60.83 -19.77 6.62
N VAL A 51 -61.74 -20.35 5.82
CA VAL A 51 -61.48 -21.56 5.02
C VAL A 51 -60.40 -21.31 3.97
N ARG A 52 -60.47 -20.18 3.24
CA ARG A 52 -59.46 -19.78 2.24
C ARG A 52 -58.08 -19.60 2.88
N SER A 53 -58.00 -18.89 4.00
CA SER A 53 -56.72 -18.65 4.70
C SER A 53 -56.09 -19.95 5.20
N TYR A 54 -56.91 -20.88 5.71
CA TYR A 54 -56.44 -22.20 6.14
C TYR A 54 -55.93 -23.04 4.96
N GLY A 55 -56.66 -23.04 3.84
CA GLY A 55 -56.25 -23.73 2.61
C GLY A 55 -54.92 -23.21 2.04
N ILE A 56 -54.75 -21.88 1.97
CA ILE A 56 -53.50 -21.26 1.52
C ILE A 56 -52.35 -21.61 2.46
N LYS A 57 -52.56 -21.56 3.77
CA LYS A 57 -51.53 -21.91 4.75
C LYS A 57 -51.08 -23.36 4.61
N ALA A 58 -52.00 -24.28 4.34
CA ALA A 58 -51.68 -25.68 4.10
C ALA A 58 -50.85 -25.87 2.83
N GLN A 59 -51.20 -25.21 1.71
CA GLN A 59 -50.45 -25.26 0.46
C GLN A 59 -49.05 -24.66 0.58
N VAL A 60 -48.91 -23.53 1.28
CA VAL A 60 -47.60 -22.91 1.53
C VAL A 60 -46.75 -23.80 2.44
N ALA A 61 -47.34 -24.45 3.44
CA ALA A 61 -46.62 -25.37 4.31
C ALA A 61 -46.10 -26.60 3.54
N SER A 62 -46.90 -27.19 2.65
CA SER A 62 -46.45 -28.33 1.84
C SER A 62 -45.38 -27.92 0.83
N LEU A 63 -45.54 -26.79 0.14
CA LEU A 63 -44.54 -26.27 -0.79
C LEU A 63 -43.23 -25.92 -0.07
N HIS A 64 -43.31 -25.28 1.10
CA HIS A 64 -42.13 -24.97 1.91
C HIS A 64 -41.43 -26.25 2.36
N HIS A 65 -42.18 -27.30 2.69
CA HIS A 65 -41.61 -28.60 3.05
C HIS A 65 -40.88 -29.25 1.88
N GLU A 66 -41.48 -29.27 0.69
CA GLU A 66 -40.89 -29.83 -0.53
C GLU A 66 -39.62 -29.06 -0.95
N MET A 67 -39.68 -27.72 -0.95
CA MET A 67 -38.51 -26.87 -1.19
C MET A 67 -37.39 -27.11 -0.16
N MET A 68 -37.75 -27.31 1.11
CA MET A 68 -36.78 -27.59 2.18
C MET A 68 -36.22 -29.01 2.13
N GLU A 69 -36.93 -29.99 1.58
CA GLU A 69 -36.40 -31.33 1.32
C GLU A 69 -35.42 -31.32 0.14
N GLU A 70 -35.73 -30.62 -0.96
CA GLU A 70 -34.78 -30.45 -2.07
C GLU A 70 -33.48 -29.78 -1.60
N LEU A 71 -33.57 -28.74 -0.76
CA LEU A 71 -32.40 -28.08 -0.15
C LEU A 71 -31.58 -28.98 0.78
N LYS A 72 -32.20 -29.98 1.43
CA LYS A 72 -31.47 -30.98 2.25
C LYS A 72 -30.75 -32.01 1.39
N THR A 73 -31.12 -32.14 0.12
CA THR A 73 -30.47 -33.03 -0.86
C THR A 73 -29.41 -32.35 -1.72
N GLU A 74 -29.06 -31.09 -1.44
CA GLU A 74 -27.84 -30.51 -2.00
C GLU A 74 -26.60 -31.27 -1.49
N PRO A 75 -25.65 -31.66 -2.36
CA PRO A 75 -24.43 -32.30 -1.91
C PRO A 75 -23.73 -31.28 -1.01
N LYS A 76 -23.50 -31.63 0.26
CA LYS A 76 -22.69 -30.85 1.20
C LYS A 76 -21.59 -30.18 0.40
N ALA A 77 -21.67 -28.86 0.25
CA ALA A 77 -20.67 -28.08 -0.47
C ALA A 77 -19.32 -28.59 0.01
N SER A 78 -18.62 -29.32 -0.85
CA SER A 78 -17.33 -29.86 -0.47
C SER A 78 -16.52 -28.60 -0.24
N ALA A 79 -16.28 -28.25 1.02
CA ALA A 79 -15.44 -27.14 1.38
C ALA A 79 -14.15 -27.39 0.59
N ASN A 80 -13.96 -26.61 -0.48
CA ASN A 80 -13.03 -26.93 -1.55
C ASN A 80 -11.74 -27.39 -0.89
N LYS A 81 -11.43 -28.68 -1.01
CA LYS A 81 -10.23 -29.24 -0.40
C LYS A 81 -9.09 -28.57 -1.13
N LEU A 82 -8.56 -27.46 -0.57
CA LEU A 82 -7.33 -26.87 -1.06
C LEU A 82 -6.34 -28.02 -1.14
N TYR A 83 -5.92 -28.34 -2.36
CA TYR A 83 -5.04 -29.47 -2.63
C TYR A 83 -3.85 -29.40 -1.66
N PRO A 84 -3.38 -30.52 -1.11
CA PRO A 84 -2.35 -30.54 -0.07
C PRO A 84 -1.07 -29.77 -0.47
N PHE A 85 -0.76 -29.74 -1.78
CA PHE A 85 0.31 -28.92 -2.35
C PHE A 85 0.11 -27.40 -2.15
N ILE A 86 -1.12 -26.90 -2.28
CA ILE A 86 -1.45 -25.48 -2.07
C ILE A 86 -1.33 -25.12 -0.58
N ARG A 87 -1.75 -26.01 0.32
CA ARG A 87 -1.58 -25.79 1.76
C ARG A 87 -0.09 -25.80 2.17
N ALA A 88 0.71 -26.67 1.55
CA ALA A 88 2.15 -26.71 1.78
C ALA A 88 2.85 -25.45 1.23
N SER A 89 2.55 -25.04 0.00
CA SER A 89 3.11 -23.84 -0.60
C SER A 89 2.70 -22.56 0.15
N LEU A 90 1.47 -22.49 0.66
CA LEU A 90 1.00 -21.37 1.47
C LEU A 90 1.77 -21.24 2.80
N LYS A 91 2.10 -22.36 3.46
CA LYS A 91 2.96 -22.36 4.66
C LYS A 91 4.37 -21.88 4.34
N ILE A 92 4.94 -22.33 3.23
CA ILE A 92 6.27 -21.90 2.76
C ILE A 92 6.24 -20.40 2.46
N ALA A 93 5.27 -19.91 1.71
CA ALA A 93 5.11 -18.49 1.38
C ALA A 93 4.94 -17.63 2.65
N ALA A 94 4.10 -18.05 3.60
CA ALA A 94 3.92 -17.35 4.87
C ALA A 94 5.23 -17.29 5.67
N SER A 95 6.02 -18.37 5.71
CA SER A 95 7.31 -18.38 6.39
C SER A 95 8.34 -17.45 5.75
N LEU A 96 8.39 -17.39 4.41
CA LEU A 96 9.26 -16.48 3.66
C LEU A 96 8.85 -15.02 3.87
N PHE A 97 7.54 -14.75 3.87
CA PHE A 97 7.02 -13.42 4.15
C PHE A 97 7.40 -12.96 5.56
N LEU A 98 7.19 -13.81 6.57
CA LEU A 98 7.55 -13.50 7.96
C LEU A 98 9.05 -13.26 8.12
N ALA A 99 9.89 -14.07 7.45
CA ALA A 99 11.34 -13.86 7.41
C ALA A 99 11.72 -12.53 6.73
N MET A 100 11.14 -12.23 5.56
CA MET A 100 11.37 -10.94 4.86
C MET A 100 10.91 -9.75 5.68
N SER A 101 9.75 -9.84 6.35
CA SER A 101 9.25 -8.79 7.25
C SER A 101 10.19 -8.59 8.44
N ALA A 102 10.68 -9.67 9.06
CA ALA A 102 11.63 -9.58 10.15
C ALA A 102 12.94 -8.89 9.71
N VAL A 103 13.47 -9.27 8.54
CA VAL A 103 14.65 -8.62 7.94
C VAL A 103 14.37 -7.15 7.63
N GLY A 104 13.22 -6.83 7.05
CA GLY A 104 12.82 -5.45 6.74
C GLY A 104 12.71 -4.56 7.98
N ILE A 105 12.05 -5.07 9.04
CA ILE A 105 11.92 -4.38 10.33
C ILE A 105 13.30 -4.16 10.96
N TYR A 106 14.16 -5.19 10.96
CA TYR A 106 15.52 -5.08 11.48
C TYR A 106 16.34 -4.02 10.73
N GLN A 107 16.29 -4.03 9.39
CA GLN A 107 16.99 -3.04 8.57
C GLN A 107 16.48 -1.62 8.80
N TYR A 108 15.15 -1.44 8.90
CA TYR A 108 14.55 -0.13 9.21
C TYR A 108 14.95 0.40 10.60
N ALA A 109 14.97 -0.48 11.60
CA ALA A 109 15.37 -0.12 12.97
C ALA A 109 16.85 0.31 13.02
N THR A 110 17.72 -0.44 12.35
CA THR A 110 19.18 -0.26 12.44
C THR A 110 19.73 0.81 11.50
N VAL A 111 19.15 1.02 10.31
CA VAL A 111 19.70 1.94 9.31
C VAL A 111 19.80 3.37 9.87
N SER A 112 20.99 3.95 9.73
CA SER A 112 21.30 5.33 10.10
C SER A 112 22.26 5.96 9.06
N PRO A 113 22.28 7.30 8.93
CA PRO A 113 23.18 7.96 8.01
C PRO A 113 24.65 7.64 8.28
N ALA A 114 25.08 7.67 9.54
CA ALA A 114 26.45 7.34 9.94
C ALA A 114 26.84 5.89 9.59
N GLN A 115 25.94 4.92 9.79
CA GLN A 115 26.23 3.53 9.38
C GLN A 115 26.37 3.40 7.87
N LEU A 116 25.49 4.05 7.11
CA LEU A 116 25.52 3.99 5.66
C LEU A 116 26.76 4.71 5.09
N TYR A 117 27.13 5.84 5.67
CA TYR A 117 28.38 6.53 5.35
C TYR A 117 29.58 5.63 5.63
N ASN A 118 29.73 5.09 6.84
CA ASN A 118 30.87 4.25 7.22
C ASN A 118 31.01 2.97 6.38
N GLN A 119 29.89 2.38 5.94
CA GLN A 119 29.92 1.20 5.08
C GLN A 119 30.51 1.52 3.70
N ASN A 120 30.17 2.69 3.13
CA ASN A 120 30.51 3.05 1.75
C ASN A 120 31.74 3.95 1.63
N TYR A 121 32.03 4.79 2.64
CA TYR A 121 33.15 5.70 2.60
C TYR A 121 34.48 4.95 2.65
N ARG A 122 35.37 5.29 1.72
CA ARG A 122 36.77 4.88 1.74
C ARG A 122 37.61 6.13 1.55
N PRO A 123 38.62 6.37 2.40
CA PRO A 123 39.54 7.49 2.21
C PRO A 123 40.11 7.45 0.79
N TYR A 124 40.13 8.60 0.13
CA TYR A 124 40.74 8.68 -1.18
C TYR A 124 42.25 8.58 -1.05
N THR A 125 42.85 7.66 -1.81
CA THR A 125 44.29 7.46 -1.85
C THR A 125 44.77 7.79 -3.25
N THR A 126 45.61 8.82 -3.40
CA THR A 126 46.33 9.01 -4.66
C THR A 126 47.46 7.99 -4.72
N SER A 127 47.54 7.24 -5.83
CA SER A 127 48.78 6.52 -6.13
C SER A 127 49.81 7.56 -6.53
N ILE A 128 50.61 8.06 -5.59
CA ILE A 128 51.79 8.87 -5.90
C ILE A 128 52.83 7.91 -6.49
N SER A 129 52.62 7.48 -7.72
CA SER A 129 53.53 6.61 -8.43
C SER A 129 54.60 7.49 -9.08
N ARG A 130 55.80 7.47 -8.48
CA ARG A 130 57.10 7.69 -9.13
C ARG A 130 57.26 9.03 -9.89
N GLY A 131 57.10 10.13 -9.16
CA GLY A 131 57.50 11.49 -9.58
C GLY A 131 57.70 12.43 -8.38
N ALA A 132 58.12 11.87 -7.23
CA ALA A 132 57.95 12.40 -5.87
C ALA A 132 58.75 13.67 -5.50
N THR A 133 59.09 14.54 -6.45
CA THR A 133 59.76 15.83 -6.18
C THR A 133 58.87 17.06 -6.40
N GLU A 134 57.80 17.00 -7.21
CA GLU A 134 57.07 18.21 -7.65
C GLU A 134 55.59 18.30 -7.21
N GLY A 135 55.18 17.64 -6.13
CA GLY A 135 53.85 17.87 -5.54
C GLY A 135 53.78 19.20 -4.77
N SER A 136 52.65 19.91 -4.85
CA SER A 136 52.39 21.12 -4.05
C SER A 136 52.50 20.84 -2.54
N ALA A 137 52.70 21.89 -1.73
CA ALA A 137 52.76 21.74 -0.27
C ALA A 137 51.47 21.09 0.30
N LEU A 138 50.33 21.37 -0.32
CA LEU A 138 49.03 20.82 0.03
C LEU A 138 48.94 19.33 -0.30
N GLU A 139 49.40 18.91 -1.48
CA GLU A 139 49.44 17.50 -1.88
C GLU A 139 50.33 16.67 -0.95
N LYS A 140 51.51 17.20 -0.61
CA LYS A 140 52.42 16.55 0.35
C LYS A 140 51.77 16.40 1.72
N ALA A 141 51.03 17.41 2.18
CA ALA A 141 50.29 17.34 3.44
C ALA A 141 49.15 16.30 3.40
N TYR A 142 48.45 16.19 2.26
CA TYR A 142 47.41 15.19 2.08
C TYR A 142 47.98 13.77 2.07
N ALA A 143 49.06 13.54 1.32
CA ALA A 143 49.78 12.27 1.25
C ALA A 143 50.31 11.83 2.63
N ALA A 144 50.71 12.79 3.47
CA ALA A 144 51.15 12.54 4.84
C ALA A 144 49.99 12.30 5.83
N GLY A 145 48.74 12.31 5.38
CA GLY A 145 47.57 12.12 6.25
C GLY A 145 47.35 13.26 7.25
N GLN A 146 47.70 14.51 6.87
CA GLN A 146 47.59 15.70 7.73
C GLN A 146 46.43 16.62 7.32
N PRO A 147 45.15 16.23 7.56
CA PRO A 147 43.99 16.95 7.03
C PRO A 147 43.89 18.39 7.57
N ALA A 148 44.25 18.62 8.84
CA ALA A 148 44.29 19.97 9.41
C ALA A 148 45.31 20.89 8.71
N LYS A 149 46.45 20.33 8.28
CA LYS A 149 47.47 21.08 7.53
C LYS A 149 47.01 21.36 6.11
N VAL A 150 46.35 20.41 5.45
CA VAL A 150 45.73 20.62 4.13
C VAL A 150 44.73 21.77 4.18
N ILE A 151 43.84 21.76 5.18
CA ILE A 151 42.86 22.83 5.38
C ILE A 151 43.55 24.18 5.61
N SER A 152 44.56 24.24 6.49
CA SER A 152 45.29 25.48 6.74
C SER A 152 46.01 26.02 5.51
N LEU A 153 46.57 25.15 4.67
CA LEU A 153 47.21 25.55 3.41
C LEU A 153 46.18 26.04 2.40
N PHE A 154 45.05 25.34 2.28
CA PHE A 154 43.94 25.71 1.39
C PHE A 154 43.34 27.07 1.77
N GLU A 155 43.11 27.34 3.05
CA GLU A 155 42.54 28.61 3.52
C GLU A 155 43.49 29.80 3.36
N LYS A 156 44.81 29.55 3.23
CA LYS A 156 45.82 30.58 2.95
C LYS A 156 46.01 30.85 1.47
N GLU A 157 45.44 30.03 0.60
CA GLU A 157 45.59 30.18 -0.83
C GLU A 157 44.73 31.35 -1.32
N THR A 158 45.38 32.33 -1.93
CA THR A 158 44.74 33.57 -2.41
C THR A 158 44.29 33.46 -3.87
N THR A 159 44.73 32.42 -4.57
CA THR A 159 44.41 32.10 -5.94
C THR A 159 43.19 31.19 -6.04
N THR A 160 42.54 31.18 -7.21
CA THR A 160 41.45 30.23 -7.46
C THR A 160 42.02 28.82 -7.50
N ALA A 161 41.73 28.03 -6.47
CA ALA A 161 42.13 26.62 -6.40
C ALA A 161 41.53 25.81 -7.56
N ASP A 162 42.37 24.97 -8.18
CA ASP A 162 41.99 24.01 -9.21
C ASP A 162 41.14 22.85 -8.66
N ASN A 163 40.60 22.00 -9.54
CA ASN A 163 39.72 20.90 -9.12
C ASN A 163 40.43 19.91 -8.18
N LYS A 164 41.72 19.63 -8.43
CA LYS A 164 42.53 18.76 -7.56
C LYS A 164 42.65 19.34 -6.15
N THR A 165 43.01 20.62 -6.03
CA THR A 165 43.17 21.29 -4.73
C THR A 165 41.85 21.38 -3.98
N ASN A 166 40.75 21.75 -4.66
CA ASN A 166 39.40 21.73 -4.07
C ASN A 166 39.03 20.31 -3.59
N PHE A 167 39.38 19.27 -4.36
CA PHE A 167 39.05 17.89 -4.02
C PHE A 167 39.81 17.41 -2.78
N LEU A 168 41.12 17.63 -2.71
CA LEU A 168 41.94 17.26 -1.55
C LEU A 168 41.53 18.02 -0.29
N ALA A 169 41.16 19.30 -0.43
CA ALA A 169 40.61 20.09 0.67
C ALA A 169 39.25 19.56 1.13
N ALA A 170 38.34 19.22 0.22
CA ALA A 170 37.03 18.64 0.53
C ALA A 170 37.16 17.32 1.31
N GLN A 171 38.04 16.43 0.85
CA GLN A 171 38.36 15.17 1.54
C GLN A 171 38.94 15.41 2.94
N SER A 172 39.76 16.45 3.11
CA SER A 172 40.31 16.82 4.42
C SER A 172 39.24 17.39 5.34
N TYR A 173 38.31 18.19 4.83
CA TYR A 173 37.16 18.66 5.58
C TYR A 173 36.23 17.52 6.02
N LEU A 174 36.02 16.49 5.18
CA LEU A 174 35.33 15.26 5.60
C LEU A 174 36.05 14.56 6.73
N ALA A 175 37.38 14.42 6.64
CA ALA A 175 38.18 13.80 7.69
C ALA A 175 38.12 14.56 9.03
N THR A 176 37.92 15.88 9.00
CA THR A 176 37.76 16.72 10.20
C THR A 176 36.29 17.01 10.56
N GLN A 177 35.33 16.23 10.05
CA GLN A 177 33.90 16.37 10.36
C GLN A 177 33.28 17.73 9.96
N ASN A 178 33.92 18.47 9.07
CA ASN A 178 33.40 19.74 8.53
C ASN A 178 32.67 19.50 7.20
N VAL A 179 31.59 18.73 7.30
CA VAL A 179 30.87 18.19 6.12
C VAL A 179 30.28 19.28 5.24
N GLY A 180 29.78 20.38 5.84
CA GLY A 180 29.22 21.51 5.08
C GLY A 180 30.23 22.16 4.14
N LYS A 181 31.48 22.40 4.60
CA LYS A 181 32.54 22.92 3.74
C LYS A 181 32.92 21.93 2.64
N ALA A 182 32.96 20.62 2.95
CA ALA A 182 33.23 19.59 1.95
C ALA A 182 32.17 19.57 0.83
N ILE A 183 30.88 19.62 1.18
CA ILE A 183 29.76 19.70 0.23
C ILE A 183 29.93 20.91 -0.71
N SER A 184 30.27 22.08 -0.18
CA SER A 184 30.47 23.29 -0.98
C SER A 184 31.61 23.13 -1.99
N LEU A 185 32.72 22.51 -1.59
CA LEU A 185 33.87 22.29 -2.46
C LEU A 185 33.59 21.24 -3.54
N PHE A 186 32.92 20.13 -3.22
CA PHE A 186 32.54 19.16 -4.25
C PHE A 186 31.58 19.76 -5.28
N ASN A 187 30.58 20.54 -4.84
CA ASN A 187 29.70 21.25 -5.77
C ASN A 187 30.47 22.23 -6.67
N LYS A 188 31.51 22.90 -6.14
CA LYS A 188 32.38 23.76 -6.93
C LYS A 188 33.10 22.99 -8.05
N ILE A 189 33.57 21.77 -7.77
CA ILE A 189 34.22 20.90 -8.77
C ILE A 189 33.21 20.49 -9.86
N LEU A 190 32.00 20.07 -9.49
CA LEU A 190 30.98 19.65 -10.46
C LEU A 190 30.51 20.79 -11.37
N ASN A 191 30.47 22.01 -10.85
CA ASN A 191 30.11 23.22 -11.60
C ASN A 191 31.26 23.80 -12.45
N ASN A 192 32.48 23.26 -12.33
CA ASN A 192 33.61 23.68 -13.15
C ASN A 192 33.45 23.14 -14.59
N ALA A 193 33.92 23.88 -15.59
CA ALA A 193 33.99 23.42 -16.97
C ALA A 193 35.02 22.30 -17.16
N ASP A 194 36.09 22.29 -16.36
CA ASP A 194 37.09 21.22 -16.33
C ASP A 194 36.45 19.92 -15.79
N GLY A 195 36.52 18.86 -16.59
CA GLY A 195 35.99 17.53 -16.26
C GLY A 195 36.82 16.76 -15.24
N ALA A 196 38.03 17.21 -14.91
CA ALA A 196 38.90 16.54 -13.95
C ALA A 196 38.22 16.44 -12.57
N TYR A 197 38.34 15.27 -11.94
CA TYR A 197 37.78 14.94 -10.62
C TYR A 197 36.24 14.97 -10.51
N LYS A 198 35.49 15.10 -11.61
CA LYS A 198 34.02 15.15 -11.53
C LYS A 198 33.42 13.86 -10.97
N ASP A 199 33.76 12.71 -11.51
CA ASP A 199 33.21 11.42 -11.05
C ASP A 199 33.55 11.13 -9.58
N ASP A 200 34.79 11.43 -9.19
CA ASP A 200 35.23 11.35 -7.79
C ASP A 200 34.39 12.30 -6.92
N ALA A 201 34.25 13.56 -7.34
CA ALA A 201 33.47 14.56 -6.60
C ALA A 201 31.98 14.20 -6.52
N GLU A 202 31.37 13.61 -7.54
CA GLU A 202 29.98 13.16 -7.49
C GLU A 202 29.79 12.09 -6.40
N TYR A 203 30.67 11.08 -6.39
CA TYR A 203 30.58 10.01 -5.40
C TYR A 203 30.80 10.52 -3.97
N TYR A 204 31.85 11.30 -3.73
CA TYR A 204 32.14 11.82 -2.39
C TYR A 204 31.16 12.92 -1.95
N LEU A 205 30.55 13.68 -2.88
CA LEU A 205 29.44 14.58 -2.57
C LEU A 205 28.23 13.81 -2.07
N ALA A 206 27.87 12.71 -2.73
CA ALA A 206 26.76 11.88 -2.30
C ALA A 206 27.00 11.29 -0.90
N LEU A 207 28.23 10.83 -0.60
CA LEU A 207 28.61 10.40 0.76
C LEU A 207 28.55 11.56 1.77
N SER A 208 28.99 12.76 1.38
CA SER A 208 28.90 13.95 2.22
C SER A 208 27.45 14.29 2.57
N TYR A 209 26.52 14.17 1.62
CA TYR A 209 25.09 14.34 1.88
C TYR A 209 24.52 13.29 2.84
N ILE A 210 24.99 12.04 2.76
CA ILE A 210 24.62 11.00 3.74
C ILE A 210 25.08 11.43 5.13
N GLU A 211 26.35 11.79 5.29
CA GLU A 211 26.89 12.20 6.59
C GLU A 211 26.19 13.46 7.14
N ASN A 212 25.83 14.40 6.26
CA ASN A 212 25.09 15.61 6.62
C ASN A 212 23.59 15.38 6.84
N LYS A 213 23.13 14.12 6.96
CA LYS A 213 21.73 13.74 7.18
C LYS A 213 20.76 14.26 6.10
N GLN A 214 21.25 14.36 4.86
CA GLN A 214 20.50 14.79 3.67
C GLN A 214 20.33 13.63 2.67
N PRO A 215 19.62 12.54 3.04
CA PRO A 215 19.55 11.33 2.22
C PRO A 215 18.83 11.53 0.89
N GLY A 216 17.95 12.53 0.76
CA GLY A 216 17.29 12.87 -0.50
C GLY A 216 18.27 13.35 -1.57
N GLN A 217 19.17 14.27 -1.21
CA GLN A 217 20.21 14.77 -2.12
C GLN A 217 21.20 13.67 -2.49
N ALA A 218 21.60 12.85 -1.50
CA ALA A 218 22.45 11.69 -1.74
C ALA A 218 21.80 10.68 -2.71
N LEU A 219 20.49 10.42 -2.57
CA LEU A 219 19.77 9.46 -3.41
C LEU A 219 19.75 9.87 -4.88
N VAL A 220 19.62 11.15 -5.20
CA VAL A 220 19.65 11.64 -6.59
C VAL A 220 20.98 11.28 -7.25
N ILE A 221 22.09 11.61 -6.59
CA ILE A 221 23.44 11.36 -7.13
C ILE A 221 23.74 9.86 -7.16
N MET A 222 23.43 9.12 -6.10
CA MET A 222 23.67 7.68 -6.04
C MET A 222 22.86 6.92 -7.10
N ASN A 223 21.63 7.33 -7.40
CA ASN A 223 20.86 6.74 -8.50
C ASN A 223 21.54 6.99 -9.86
N LYS A 224 22.05 8.21 -10.09
CA LYS A 224 22.80 8.53 -11.31
C LYS A 224 24.00 7.58 -11.46
N ILE A 225 24.83 7.48 -10.42
CA ILE A 225 26.01 6.60 -10.41
C ILE A 225 25.62 5.14 -10.63
N HIS A 226 24.53 4.66 -10.01
CA HIS A 226 24.06 3.28 -10.14
C HIS A 226 23.55 2.94 -11.56
N GLN A 227 22.96 3.93 -12.25
CA GLN A 227 22.41 3.74 -13.59
C GLN A 227 23.47 3.88 -14.69
N ASP A 228 24.49 4.70 -14.43
CA ASP A 228 25.62 4.90 -15.34
C ASP A 228 26.66 3.78 -15.15
N LYS A 229 26.68 2.84 -16.11
CA LYS A 229 27.58 1.67 -16.08
C LYS A 229 29.04 2.05 -16.32
N ASP A 230 29.30 3.20 -16.95
CA ASP A 230 30.64 3.67 -17.26
C ASP A 230 31.22 4.50 -16.10
N HIS A 231 30.39 4.86 -15.11
CA HIS A 231 30.83 5.62 -13.95
C HIS A 231 31.83 4.80 -13.10
N PRO A 232 33.02 5.34 -12.74
CA PRO A 232 34.06 4.61 -11.98
C PRO A 232 33.61 4.04 -10.63
N TYR A 233 32.54 4.62 -10.08
CA TYR A 233 31.95 4.23 -8.79
C TYR A 233 30.67 3.39 -8.91
N ASN A 234 30.25 2.97 -10.11
CA ASN A 234 29.03 2.18 -10.32
C ASN A 234 28.99 0.94 -9.40
N ASP A 235 30.09 0.16 -9.39
CA ASP A 235 30.23 -1.05 -8.57
C ASP A 235 30.14 -0.78 -7.06
N ARG A 236 30.44 0.46 -6.62
CA ARG A 236 30.35 0.85 -5.20
C ARG A 236 28.94 1.24 -4.80
N VAL A 237 28.08 1.57 -5.76
CA VAL A 237 26.69 1.96 -5.50
C VAL A 237 25.77 0.80 -5.87
N SER A 238 25.57 -0.09 -4.89
CA SER A 238 24.70 -1.26 -5.05
C SER A 238 23.21 -0.90 -4.95
N PHE A 239 22.34 -1.80 -5.43
CA PHE A 239 20.91 -1.76 -5.16
C PHE A 239 20.60 -1.63 -3.66
N TRP A 240 21.36 -2.32 -2.80
CA TRP A 240 21.20 -2.25 -1.35
C TRP A 240 21.52 -0.86 -0.78
N THR A 241 22.48 -0.14 -1.36
CA THR A 241 22.80 1.24 -0.98
C THR A 241 21.60 2.15 -1.29
N ILE A 242 21.03 2.04 -2.49
CA ILE A 242 19.83 2.79 -2.91
C ILE A 242 18.63 2.44 -2.02
N PHE A 243 18.41 1.17 -1.71
CA PHE A 243 17.34 0.72 -0.84
C PHE A 243 17.47 1.31 0.58
N LYS A 244 18.66 1.26 1.18
CA LYS A 244 18.92 1.86 2.50
C LYS A 244 18.70 3.37 2.51
N LEU A 245 19.07 4.09 1.44
CA LEU A 245 18.77 5.52 1.31
C LEU A 245 17.27 5.81 1.29
N LYS A 246 16.49 5.01 0.54
CA LYS A 246 15.03 5.13 0.53
C LYS A 246 14.42 4.86 1.91
N LEU A 247 14.91 3.86 2.64
CA LEU A 247 14.50 3.61 4.02
C LEU A 247 14.84 4.78 4.95
N LEU A 248 16.01 5.41 4.80
CA LEU A 248 16.38 6.59 5.58
C LEU A 248 15.46 7.79 5.31
N ILE A 249 15.10 8.03 4.05
CA ILE A 249 14.14 9.09 3.69
C ILE A 249 12.77 8.81 4.31
N LEU A 250 12.30 7.56 4.24
CA LEU A 250 11.03 7.15 4.85
C LEU A 250 11.04 7.37 6.37
N LYS A 251 12.14 6.98 7.04
CA LYS A 251 12.33 7.11 8.49
C LYS A 251 12.39 8.56 8.97
N ASN A 252 13.00 9.45 8.18
CA ASN A 252 13.19 10.86 8.53
C ASN A 252 11.98 11.74 8.18
N GLY A 253 10.90 11.16 7.63
CA GLY A 253 9.68 11.87 7.23
C GLY A 253 9.95 12.74 6.01
N GLY A 254 9.80 12.16 4.81
CA GLY A 254 10.11 12.73 3.49
C GLY A 254 9.95 14.25 3.36
N LYS A 255 11.02 14.97 3.72
CA LYS A 255 11.25 16.38 3.45
C LYS A 255 12.55 16.51 2.66
#